data_AF-A0A916MFU1-F1
#
_entry.id   AF-A0A916MFU1-F1
#
_cell.length_a   1.000
_cell.length_b   1.000
_cell.length_c   1.000
_cell.angle_alpha   90.00
_cell.angle_beta   90.00
_cell.angle_gamma   90.00
#
_symmetry.space_group_name_H-M   'P 1'
#
loop_
_entity.id
_entity.type
_entity.pdbx_description
1 polymer ?
#
loop_
_entity_poly.entity_id
_entity_poly.type
_entity_poly.pdbx_seq_one_letter_code
_entity_poly.pdbx_strand_id
1 'polypeptide(L)'
;MFENKNFFIYKWEQIPLNCDCFLIDEIYLHEFEKACLGYFDGHEYSPVGYISYIGIREINANSLEISWFPNMFERYHEVSVTLPKEDMVICVECNKYDDKPRLFVKSEWLENLHIRHYSIFALIDAIDVIKAIRKGALTKEKILSLRTAIDELASKYPSVTFISFADSILLKSNWTAGYFKNGIKYTYRPEMFIYIFRELQAIYKRILCLEIYGVFTQGTNEYYDDALLHSSELGNHLCLNSLGIPFSDLQSIENKVKSCIREEVHPGSDLYLDKEFFNSLRFKLQFDKKSIGNHEFASKMKANSSYYYCQCKTIIDNLAL
;
A
#
# COMPACT_ATOMS: atom_id res chain seq x y z
N MET A 1 -0.74 -35.13 14.35
CA MET A 1 -1.07 -33.69 14.48
C MET A 1 -2.19 -33.40 13.48
N PHE A 2 -3.32 -32.87 13.96
CA PHE A 2 -4.61 -32.70 13.25
C PHE A 2 -5.19 -34.00 12.65
N GLU A 3 -5.17 -35.10 13.42
CA GLU A 3 -5.66 -36.41 12.95
C GLU A 3 -7.18 -36.61 13.13
N ASN A 4 -7.84 -35.73 13.88
CA ASN A 4 -9.29 -35.79 14.07
C ASN A 4 -10.01 -35.44 12.76
N LYS A 5 -11.02 -36.23 12.39
CA LYS A 5 -11.83 -36.07 11.16
C LYS A 5 -12.51 -34.70 10.98
N ASN A 6 -12.61 -33.92 12.06
CA ASN A 6 -13.19 -32.57 12.02
C ASN A 6 -12.19 -31.52 11.51
N PHE A 7 -10.90 -31.87 11.40
CA PHE A 7 -9.91 -31.02 10.72
C PHE A 7 -9.82 -31.38 9.24
N PHE A 8 -9.70 -30.34 8.42
CA PHE A 8 -9.32 -30.46 7.01
C PHE A 8 -7.97 -29.77 6.81
N ILE A 9 -7.00 -30.55 6.33
CA ILE A 9 -5.65 -30.03 6.03
C ILE A 9 -5.58 -29.79 4.53
N TYR A 10 -5.34 -28.55 4.15
CA TYR A 10 -5.20 -28.15 2.76
C TYR A 10 -3.83 -28.56 2.21
N LYS A 11 -3.82 -29.15 1.02
CA LYS A 11 -2.60 -29.20 0.19
C LYS A 11 -2.32 -27.81 -0.38
N TRP A 12 -1.07 -27.55 -0.74
CA TRP A 12 -0.62 -26.28 -1.30
C TRP A 12 -1.52 -25.75 -2.44
N GLU A 13 -1.83 -26.61 -3.41
CA GLU A 13 -2.62 -26.25 -4.59
C GLU A 13 -4.12 -26.15 -4.30
N GLN A 14 -4.55 -26.54 -3.10
CA GLN A 14 -5.95 -26.57 -2.67
C GLN A 14 -6.27 -25.47 -1.66
N ILE A 15 -5.27 -24.70 -1.24
CA ILE A 15 -5.46 -23.58 -0.32
C ILE A 15 -6.57 -22.67 -0.85
N PRO A 16 -7.55 -22.29 -0.02
CA PRO A 16 -8.73 -21.62 -0.51
C PRO A 16 -8.40 -20.18 -0.92
N LEU A 17 -8.85 -19.81 -2.12
CA LEU A 17 -8.66 -18.49 -2.72
C LEU A 17 -9.86 -17.60 -2.47
N ASN A 18 -9.62 -16.29 -2.36
CA ASN A 18 -10.63 -15.24 -2.28
C ASN A 18 -11.64 -15.40 -1.12
N CYS A 19 -11.22 -16.04 -0.04
CA CYS A 19 -11.95 -16.09 1.23
C CYS A 19 -11.14 -15.45 2.36
N ASP A 20 -11.82 -15.14 3.45
CA ASP A 20 -11.17 -14.69 4.67
C ASP A 20 -10.41 -15.86 5.31
N CYS A 21 -9.13 -15.65 5.58
CA CYS A 21 -8.26 -16.59 6.27
C CYS A 21 -7.59 -15.89 7.47
N PHE A 22 -7.11 -16.70 8.41
CA PHE A 22 -6.27 -16.21 9.50
C PHE A 22 -4.83 -16.69 9.30
N LEU A 23 -3.90 -15.76 9.46
CA LEU A 23 -2.47 -16.02 9.50
C LEU A 23 -2.03 -16.08 10.96
N ILE A 24 -1.32 -17.15 11.33
CA ILE A 24 -0.95 -17.43 12.72
C ILE A 24 0.47 -17.99 12.82
N ASP A 25 1.13 -17.70 13.93
CA ASP A 25 2.49 -18.19 14.24
C ASP A 25 2.48 -19.71 14.53
N GLU A 26 3.45 -20.43 14.00
CA GLU A 26 3.62 -21.88 14.20
C GLU A 26 3.73 -22.29 15.67
N ILE A 27 4.20 -21.40 16.55
CA ILE A 27 4.31 -21.69 17.99
C ILE A 27 2.96 -22.04 18.62
N TYR A 28 1.86 -21.58 18.02
CA TYR A 28 0.49 -21.78 18.54
C TYR A 28 -0.18 -23.05 18.01
N LEU A 29 0.50 -23.84 17.18
CA LEU A 29 -0.10 -24.95 16.46
C LEU A 29 -0.66 -26.03 17.41
N HIS A 30 0.14 -26.47 18.39
CA HIS A 30 -0.29 -27.46 19.39
C HIS A 30 -1.42 -26.95 20.29
N GLU A 31 -1.34 -25.69 20.72
CA GLU A 31 -2.37 -25.07 21.55
C GLU A 31 -3.69 -24.96 20.79
N PHE A 32 -3.63 -24.62 19.51
CA PHE A 32 -4.78 -24.54 18.63
C PHE A 32 -5.45 -25.90 18.44
N GLU A 33 -4.68 -26.95 18.13
CA GLU A 33 -5.20 -28.31 18.02
C GLU A 33 -5.92 -28.72 19.31
N LYS A 34 -5.29 -28.48 20.47
CA LYS A 34 -5.86 -28.80 21.78
C LYS A 34 -7.15 -28.03 22.06
N ALA A 35 -7.19 -26.73 21.76
CA ALA A 35 -8.36 -25.89 21.96
C ALA A 35 -9.55 -26.35 21.09
N CYS A 36 -9.29 -26.67 19.82
CA CYS A 36 -10.30 -27.22 18.92
C CYS A 36 -10.81 -28.58 19.38
N LEU A 37 -9.93 -29.51 19.78
CA LEU A 37 -10.34 -30.82 20.29
C LEU A 37 -11.23 -30.68 21.55
N GLY A 38 -10.83 -29.84 22.50
CA GLY A 38 -11.66 -29.56 23.67
C GLY A 38 -13.03 -29.00 23.30
N TYR A 39 -13.08 -28.09 22.31
CA TYR A 39 -14.34 -27.55 21.81
C TYR A 39 -15.21 -28.63 21.13
N PHE A 40 -14.61 -29.57 20.41
CA PHE A 40 -15.33 -30.70 19.81
C PHE A 40 -15.95 -31.64 20.84
N ASP A 41 -15.32 -31.73 22.01
CA ASP A 41 -15.80 -32.50 23.16
C ASP A 41 -16.83 -31.73 24.02
N GLY A 42 -17.20 -30.52 23.61
CA GLY A 42 -18.25 -29.70 24.23
C GLY A 42 -17.74 -28.75 25.33
N HIS A 43 -16.43 -28.56 25.46
CA HIS A 43 -15.87 -27.51 26.32
C HIS A 43 -16.00 -26.13 25.67
N GLU A 44 -15.84 -25.05 26.45
CA GLU A 44 -15.79 -23.69 25.88
C GLU A 44 -14.54 -23.49 25.02
N TYR A 45 -14.70 -22.79 23.89
CA TYR A 45 -13.58 -22.46 23.02
C TYR A 45 -12.72 -21.35 23.64
N SER A 46 -11.41 -21.59 23.72
CA SER A 46 -10.44 -20.56 24.08
C SER A 46 -9.72 -20.06 22.82
N PRO A 47 -9.72 -18.75 22.54
CA PRO A 47 -8.90 -18.18 21.47
C PRO A 47 -7.42 -18.51 21.68
N VAL A 48 -6.74 -18.88 20.60
CA VAL A 48 -5.31 -19.23 20.63
C VAL A 48 -4.53 -18.31 19.71
N GLY A 49 -3.46 -17.74 20.25
CA GLY A 49 -2.50 -16.93 19.52
C GLY A 49 -3.01 -15.57 19.07
N TYR A 50 -2.10 -14.81 18.47
CA TYR A 50 -2.42 -13.58 17.75
C TYR A 50 -2.65 -13.92 16.29
N ILE A 51 -3.72 -13.37 15.70
CA ILE A 51 -4.09 -13.60 14.31
C ILE A 51 -3.87 -12.35 13.48
N SER A 52 -3.40 -12.54 12.25
CA SER A 52 -3.42 -11.54 11.19
C SER A 52 -4.53 -11.89 10.18
N TYR A 53 -5.31 -10.89 9.79
CA TYR A 53 -6.38 -11.07 8.81
C TYR A 53 -5.79 -11.06 7.40
N ILE A 54 -6.09 -12.11 6.64
CA ILE A 54 -5.56 -12.27 5.28
C ILE A 54 -6.63 -12.80 4.33
N GLY A 55 -6.41 -12.61 3.03
CA GLY A 55 -7.11 -13.31 1.96
C GLY A 55 -6.11 -13.78 0.92
N ILE A 56 -6.17 -15.04 0.52
CA ILE A 56 -5.21 -15.62 -0.43
C ILE A 56 -5.73 -15.35 -1.84
N ARG A 57 -4.90 -14.71 -2.68
CA ARG A 57 -5.30 -14.21 -4.00
C ARG A 57 -4.86 -15.15 -5.11
N GLU A 58 -3.62 -15.62 -5.03
CA GLU A 58 -3.03 -16.48 -6.06
C GLU A 58 -2.08 -17.50 -5.42
N ILE A 59 -2.08 -18.72 -5.97
CA ILE A 59 -1.13 -19.78 -5.63
C ILE A 59 -0.13 -19.90 -6.78
N ASN A 60 1.11 -19.53 -6.53
CA ASN A 60 2.22 -19.73 -7.45
C ASN A 60 2.92 -21.06 -7.17
N ALA A 61 3.87 -21.43 -8.02
CA ALA A 61 4.66 -22.66 -7.86
C ALA A 61 5.38 -22.72 -6.50
N ASN A 62 5.93 -21.58 -6.05
CA ASN A 62 6.78 -21.48 -4.86
C ASN A 62 6.34 -20.39 -3.87
N SER A 63 5.18 -19.77 -4.05
CA SER A 63 4.70 -18.73 -3.14
C SER A 63 3.18 -18.52 -3.20
N LEU A 64 2.62 -17.88 -2.19
CA LEU A 64 1.25 -17.36 -2.19
C LEU A 64 1.27 -15.84 -2.33
N GLU A 65 0.42 -15.29 -3.17
CA GLU A 65 0.05 -13.87 -3.09
C GLU A 65 -1.07 -13.73 -2.06
N ILE A 66 -0.82 -12.90 -1.05
CA ILE A 66 -1.71 -12.70 0.09
C ILE A 66 -2.08 -11.23 0.18
N SER A 67 -3.37 -10.93 0.22
CA SER A 67 -3.88 -9.66 0.73
C SER A 67 -3.86 -9.68 2.24
N TRP A 68 -3.00 -8.89 2.85
CA TRP A 68 -2.94 -8.72 4.30
C TRP A 68 -3.62 -7.43 4.72
N PHE A 69 -4.37 -7.48 5.82
CA PHE A 69 -5.15 -6.36 6.33
C PHE A 69 -4.63 -5.88 7.68
N PRO A 70 -3.55 -5.04 7.72
CA PRO A 70 -2.95 -4.58 8.98
C PRO A 70 -3.90 -3.72 9.83
N ASN A 71 -4.87 -3.06 9.19
CA ASN A 71 -5.89 -2.29 9.89
C ASN A 71 -7.19 -2.37 9.10
N MET A 72 -8.25 -2.88 9.76
CA MET A 72 -9.63 -2.85 9.24
C MET A 72 -10.59 -2.11 10.18
N PHE A 73 -10.12 -1.75 11.39
CA PHE A 73 -10.95 -1.16 12.43
C PHE A 73 -11.07 0.36 12.25
N GLU A 74 -9.98 1.04 11.91
CA GLU A 74 -9.97 2.50 11.74
C GLU A 74 -10.01 2.95 10.27
N ARG A 75 -9.63 2.06 9.36
CA ARG A 75 -9.66 2.25 7.90
C ARG A 75 -9.56 0.87 7.26
N TYR A 76 -9.93 0.74 5.99
CA TYR A 76 -9.74 -0.50 5.24
C TYR A 76 -8.36 -0.48 4.57
N HIS A 77 -7.32 -0.89 5.30
CA HIS A 77 -5.95 -0.95 4.77
C HIS A 77 -5.62 -2.36 4.34
N GLU A 78 -5.39 -2.55 3.05
CA GLU A 78 -4.97 -3.79 2.42
C GLU A 78 -3.54 -3.60 1.87
N VAL A 79 -2.70 -4.63 1.99
CA VAL A 79 -1.36 -4.68 1.41
C VAL A 79 -1.13 -6.05 0.80
N SER A 80 -0.71 -6.10 -0.48
CA SER A 80 -0.29 -7.34 -1.11
C SER A 80 1.11 -7.76 -0.61
N VAL A 81 1.22 -9.01 -0.14
CA VAL A 81 2.43 -9.61 0.42
C VAL A 81 2.62 -11.02 -0.13
N THR A 82 3.88 -11.41 -0.32
CA THR A 82 4.23 -12.74 -0.82
C THR A 82 4.68 -13.64 0.33
N LEU A 83 4.04 -14.80 0.50
CA LEU A 83 4.50 -15.84 1.41
C LEU A 83 5.22 -16.94 0.63
N PRO A 84 6.53 -17.15 0.85
CA PRO A 84 7.26 -18.27 0.26
C PRO A 84 6.72 -19.62 0.75
N LYS A 85 6.74 -20.62 -0.13
CA LYS A 85 6.26 -21.98 0.19
C LYS A 85 7.03 -22.60 1.36
N GLU A 86 8.32 -22.33 1.46
CA GLU A 86 9.18 -22.79 2.54
C GLU A 86 8.84 -22.23 3.92
N ASP A 87 8.15 -21.07 3.99
CA ASP A 87 7.76 -20.42 5.25
C ASP A 87 6.34 -20.77 5.68
N MET A 88 5.58 -21.44 4.81
CA MET A 88 4.32 -22.05 5.17
C MET A 88 4.56 -23.37 5.92
N VAL A 89 3.91 -23.51 7.08
CA VAL A 89 3.96 -24.73 7.88
C VAL A 89 2.78 -25.63 7.56
N ILE A 90 1.56 -25.14 7.72
CA ILE A 90 0.33 -25.89 7.43
C ILE A 90 -0.86 -24.95 7.24
N CYS A 91 -1.82 -25.34 6.39
CA CYS A 91 -3.12 -24.70 6.31
C CYS A 91 -4.18 -25.68 6.77
N VAL A 92 -4.94 -25.31 7.79
CA VAL A 92 -5.94 -26.17 8.42
C VAL A 92 -7.23 -25.40 8.66
N GLU A 93 -8.35 -26.08 8.45
CA GLU A 93 -9.68 -25.58 8.79
C GLU A 93 -10.39 -26.60 9.68
N CYS A 94 -11.22 -26.08 10.59
CA CYS A 94 -12.17 -26.89 11.32
C CYS A 94 -13.50 -26.94 10.56
N ASN A 95 -13.88 -28.11 10.05
CA ASN A 95 -15.10 -28.32 9.27
C ASN A 95 -16.41 -28.09 10.05
N LYS A 96 -16.30 -27.88 11.36
CA LYS A 96 -17.45 -27.55 12.19
C LYS A 96 -17.40 -26.05 12.54
N TYR A 97 -18.59 -25.44 12.59
CA TYR A 97 -18.84 -24.11 13.16
C TYR A 97 -18.40 -22.89 12.34
N ASP A 98 -18.36 -23.01 11.01
CA ASP A 98 -18.03 -21.88 10.10
C ASP A 98 -16.68 -21.23 10.47
N ASP A 99 -15.70 -22.06 10.89
CA ASP A 99 -14.35 -21.59 11.19
C ASP A 99 -13.65 -21.19 9.90
N LYS A 100 -12.77 -20.20 9.99
CA LYS A 100 -12.00 -19.73 8.84
C LYS A 100 -10.72 -20.56 8.69
N PRO A 101 -10.26 -20.82 7.47
CA PRO A 101 -8.97 -21.46 7.24
C PRO A 101 -7.84 -20.72 7.95
N ARG A 102 -6.97 -21.47 8.64
CA ARG A 102 -5.82 -20.95 9.38
C ARG A 102 -4.54 -21.38 8.71
N LEU A 103 -3.74 -20.40 8.33
CA LEU A 103 -2.43 -20.57 7.73
C LEU A 103 -1.38 -20.36 8.82
N PHE A 104 -0.75 -21.45 9.25
CA PHE A 104 0.39 -21.42 10.15
C PHE A 104 1.66 -21.19 9.35
N VAL A 105 2.47 -20.24 9.80
CA VAL A 105 3.72 -19.82 9.17
C VAL A 105 4.84 -19.74 10.19
N LYS A 106 6.09 -19.80 9.72
CA LYS A 106 7.26 -19.64 10.58
C LYS A 106 7.24 -18.31 11.32
N SER A 107 7.69 -18.32 12.58
CA SER A 107 7.68 -17.14 13.44
C SER A 107 8.49 -15.98 12.85
N GLU A 108 9.65 -16.27 12.26
CA GLU A 108 10.54 -15.26 11.65
C GLU A 108 9.85 -14.49 10.53
N TRP A 109 9.18 -15.20 9.60
CA TRP A 109 8.47 -14.57 8.50
C TRP A 109 7.31 -13.70 9.00
N LEU A 110 6.53 -14.21 9.96
CA LEU A 110 5.41 -13.47 10.53
C LEU A 110 5.87 -12.24 11.31
N GLU A 111 6.92 -12.34 12.11
CA GLU A 111 7.50 -11.19 12.81
C GLU A 111 7.94 -10.12 11.80
N ASN A 112 8.69 -10.53 10.76
CA ASN A 112 9.14 -9.65 9.69
C ASN A 112 7.98 -8.93 8.98
N LEU A 113 6.84 -9.61 8.76
CA LEU A 113 5.64 -8.99 8.18
C LEU A 113 5.16 -7.77 8.99
N HIS A 114 5.25 -7.84 10.33
CA HIS A 114 4.77 -6.80 11.24
C HIS A 114 5.80 -5.71 11.55
N ILE A 115 7.10 -6.07 11.59
CA ILE A 115 8.17 -5.12 11.95
C ILE A 115 8.78 -4.39 10.74
N ARG A 116 8.65 -4.93 9.52
CA ARG A 116 9.25 -4.30 8.34
C ARG A 116 8.62 -2.95 8.02
N HIS A 117 9.39 -2.09 7.36
CA HIS A 117 8.90 -0.84 6.81
C HIS A 117 8.18 -1.05 5.50
N TYR A 118 7.09 -0.32 5.37
CA TYR A 118 6.34 -0.16 4.14
C TYR A 118 6.46 1.28 3.68
N SER A 119 6.08 1.56 2.44
CA SER A 119 6.20 2.90 1.88
C SER A 119 4.93 3.36 1.19
N ILE A 120 4.74 4.68 1.21
CA ILE A 120 3.84 5.41 0.32
C ILE A 120 4.72 6.16 -0.68
N PHE A 121 4.33 6.12 -1.95
CA PHE A 121 4.93 6.93 -2.98
C PHE A 121 3.90 7.80 -3.68
N ALA A 122 4.33 8.99 -4.09
CA ALA A 122 3.58 9.80 -5.03
C ALA A 122 4.50 10.39 -6.10
N LEU A 123 4.17 10.19 -7.36
CA LEU A 123 4.80 10.85 -8.49
C LEU A 123 3.90 12.00 -8.95
N ILE A 124 4.40 13.22 -8.84
CA ILE A 124 3.69 14.44 -9.21
C ILE A 124 4.37 15.00 -10.44
N ASP A 125 3.61 15.34 -11.48
CA ASP A 125 4.18 15.79 -12.76
C ASP A 125 3.40 17.00 -13.29
N ALA A 126 4.13 17.93 -13.90
CA ALA A 126 3.61 19.20 -14.37
C ALA A 126 3.13 19.10 -15.83
N ILE A 127 1.93 19.61 -16.07
CA ILE A 127 1.29 19.53 -17.38
C ILE A 127 1.85 20.64 -18.28
N ASP A 128 2.12 20.29 -19.54
CA ASP A 128 2.51 21.23 -20.61
C ASP A 128 3.84 22.00 -20.39
N VAL A 129 4.76 21.45 -19.59
CA VAL A 129 6.07 22.06 -19.32
C VAL A 129 6.85 22.36 -20.60
N ILE A 130 6.87 21.42 -21.56
CA ILE A 130 7.55 21.62 -22.85
C ILE A 130 6.99 22.85 -23.60
N LYS A 131 5.66 23.05 -23.56
CA LYS A 131 5.03 24.22 -24.17
C LYS A 131 5.41 25.50 -23.43
N ALA A 132 5.51 25.45 -22.10
CA ALA A 132 5.93 26.59 -21.28
C ALA A 132 7.40 26.99 -21.53
N ILE A 133 8.31 26.01 -21.68
CA ILE A 133 9.70 26.24 -22.05
C ILE A 133 9.79 26.90 -23.42
N ARG A 134 9.09 26.38 -24.43
CA ARG A 134 9.09 26.93 -25.79
C ARG A 134 8.57 28.37 -25.85
N LYS A 135 7.66 28.73 -24.95
CA LYS A 135 7.11 30.10 -24.83
C LYS A 135 7.97 31.04 -23.96
N GLY A 136 9.10 30.56 -23.41
CA GLY A 136 9.94 31.33 -22.50
C GLY A 136 9.26 31.69 -21.17
N ALA A 137 8.21 30.97 -20.78
CA ALA A 137 7.40 31.29 -19.60
C ALA A 137 8.06 30.88 -18.26
N LEU A 138 9.05 29.99 -18.32
CA LEU A 138 9.80 29.47 -17.18
C LEU A 138 11.13 30.23 -17.05
N THR A 139 11.10 31.36 -16.33
CA THR A 139 12.30 32.15 -16.06
C THR A 139 13.11 31.55 -14.91
N LYS A 140 14.39 31.92 -14.81
CA LYS A 140 15.27 31.48 -13.72
C LYS A 140 14.70 31.86 -12.35
N GLU A 141 14.13 33.04 -12.22
CA GLU A 141 13.53 33.55 -10.99
C GLU A 141 12.36 32.67 -10.57
N LYS A 142 11.46 32.30 -11.50
CA LYS A 142 10.33 31.41 -11.23
C LYS A 142 10.77 30.02 -10.76
N ILE A 143 11.82 29.46 -11.37
CA ILE A 143 12.34 28.14 -11.00
C ILE A 143 12.96 28.20 -9.59
N LEU A 144 13.71 29.26 -9.27
CA LEU A 144 14.24 29.47 -7.92
C LEU A 144 13.13 29.65 -6.88
N SER A 145 12.10 30.45 -7.20
CA SER A 145 10.93 30.62 -6.33
C SER A 145 10.15 29.32 -6.12
N LEU A 146 10.01 28.49 -7.17
CA LEU A 146 9.37 27.18 -7.06
C LEU A 146 10.14 26.30 -6.07
N ARG A 147 11.46 26.20 -6.23
CA ARG A 147 12.31 25.43 -5.32
C ARG A 147 12.16 25.90 -3.87
N THR A 148 12.27 27.20 -3.61
CA THR A 148 12.12 27.74 -2.25
C THR A 148 10.75 27.43 -1.65
N ALA A 149 9.67 27.55 -2.44
CA ALA A 149 8.33 27.21 -1.97
C ALA A 149 8.16 25.72 -1.67
N ILE A 150 8.81 24.84 -2.43
CA ILE A 150 8.83 23.39 -2.15
C ILE A 150 9.67 23.09 -0.89
N ASP A 151 10.82 23.75 -0.71
CA ASP A 151 11.64 23.61 0.50
C ASP A 151 10.85 24.02 1.76
N GLU A 152 10.12 25.13 1.68
CA GLU A 152 9.21 25.58 2.75
C GLU A 152 8.10 24.56 3.01
N LEU A 153 7.51 23.97 1.98
CA LEU A 153 6.50 22.92 2.14
C LEU A 153 7.08 21.68 2.79
N ALA A 154 8.23 21.19 2.31
CA ALA A 154 8.91 20.02 2.84
C ALA A 154 9.27 20.17 4.32
N SER A 155 9.64 21.38 4.75
CA SER A 155 9.94 21.67 6.16
C SER A 155 8.76 21.41 7.11
N LYS A 156 7.51 21.48 6.61
CA LYS A 156 6.30 21.21 7.40
C LYS A 156 6.01 19.71 7.54
N TYR A 157 6.59 18.87 6.69
CA TYR A 157 6.32 17.44 6.60
C TYR A 157 7.62 16.62 6.70
N PRO A 158 8.30 16.62 7.87
CA PRO A 158 9.61 15.98 8.03
C PRO A 158 9.59 14.44 7.84
N SER A 159 8.42 13.82 7.93
CA SER A 159 8.23 12.38 7.66
C SER A 159 8.09 12.06 6.17
N VAL A 160 8.09 13.07 5.29
CA VAL A 160 7.97 12.92 3.85
C VAL A 160 9.22 13.46 3.19
N THR A 161 9.85 12.61 2.39
CA THR A 161 10.93 13.00 1.50
C THR A 161 10.37 13.59 0.21
N PHE A 162 10.92 14.73 -0.21
CA PHE A 162 10.63 15.38 -1.49
C PHE A 162 11.87 15.26 -2.38
N ILE A 163 11.71 14.67 -3.56
CA ILE A 163 12.76 14.65 -4.59
C ILE A 163 12.22 15.33 -5.82
N SER A 164 12.80 16.48 -6.17
CA SER A 164 12.47 17.18 -7.40
C SER A 164 13.35 16.65 -8.54
N PHE A 165 12.70 16.25 -9.63
CA PHE A 165 13.26 16.07 -10.96
C PHE A 165 12.87 17.30 -11.81
N ALA A 166 13.34 17.36 -13.05
CA ALA A 166 13.15 18.52 -13.93
C ALA A 166 11.73 19.12 -13.86
N ASP A 167 10.71 18.34 -14.19
CA ASP A 167 9.30 18.72 -14.20
C ASP A 167 8.41 17.92 -13.24
N SER A 168 8.96 16.89 -12.60
CA SER A 168 8.23 16.02 -11.67
C SER A 168 8.79 16.05 -10.25
N ILE A 169 7.98 15.75 -9.25
CA ILE A 169 8.38 15.56 -7.86
C ILE A 169 7.97 14.17 -7.41
N LEU A 170 8.91 13.42 -6.83
CA LEU A 170 8.61 12.19 -6.12
C LEU A 170 8.53 12.45 -4.62
N LEU A 171 7.44 12.00 -4.02
CA LEU A 171 7.24 11.99 -2.58
C LEU A 171 7.37 10.56 -2.05
N LYS A 172 8.03 10.40 -0.91
CA LYS A 172 8.15 9.11 -0.20
C LYS A 172 7.96 9.29 1.30
N SER A 173 7.24 8.37 1.93
CA SER A 173 7.26 8.20 3.39
C SER A 173 7.28 6.71 3.74
N ASN A 174 7.91 6.37 4.85
CA ASN A 174 7.83 5.04 5.42
C ASN A 174 6.69 4.96 6.45
N TRP A 175 6.14 3.77 6.64
CA TRP A 175 5.15 3.48 7.66
C TRP A 175 5.32 2.06 8.19
N THR A 176 4.83 1.85 9.41
CA THR A 176 4.90 0.60 10.16
C THR A 176 3.49 0.09 10.40
N ALA A 177 3.29 -1.22 10.26
CA ALA A 177 2.00 -1.86 10.55
C ALA A 177 1.74 -2.00 12.06
N GLY A 178 2.81 -1.96 12.85
CA GLY A 178 2.74 -2.14 14.29
C GLY A 178 2.81 -3.61 14.70
N TYR A 179 3.38 -3.83 15.87
CA TYR A 179 3.51 -5.16 16.46
C TYR A 179 3.35 -5.08 17.97
N PHE A 180 2.35 -5.80 18.48
CA PHE A 180 1.96 -5.72 19.88
C PHE A 180 3.08 -6.23 20.82
N LYS A 181 3.89 -7.21 20.40
CA LYS A 181 4.97 -7.76 21.22
C LYS A 181 6.14 -6.77 21.41
N ASN A 182 6.44 -5.96 20.39
CA ASN A 182 7.63 -5.10 20.37
C ASN A 182 7.30 -3.61 20.58
N GLY A 183 6.03 -3.26 20.90
CA GLY A 183 5.60 -1.89 21.16
C GLY A 183 5.59 -0.96 19.93
N ILE A 184 5.82 -1.51 18.73
CA ILE A 184 5.78 -0.76 17.47
C ILE A 184 4.33 -0.39 17.18
N LYS A 185 4.09 0.89 16.90
CA LYS A 185 2.75 1.40 16.60
C LYS A 185 2.50 1.44 15.10
N TYR A 186 1.23 1.37 14.75
CA TYR A 186 0.76 1.61 13.39
C TYR A 186 0.88 3.11 13.03
N THR A 187 1.52 3.45 11.91
CA THR A 187 1.85 4.85 11.54
C THR A 187 1.33 5.32 10.17
N TYR A 188 0.61 4.47 9.44
CA TYR A 188 0.14 4.78 8.08
C TYR A 188 -0.88 5.93 8.04
N ARG A 189 -0.54 6.99 7.29
CA ARG A 189 -1.31 8.25 7.14
C ARG A 189 -1.33 8.77 5.70
N PRO A 190 -2.03 8.09 4.77
CA PRO A 190 -2.07 8.43 3.35
C PRO A 190 -2.74 9.78 3.06
N GLU A 191 -3.65 10.27 3.91
CA GLU A 191 -4.33 11.56 3.70
C GLU A 191 -3.34 12.74 3.65
N MET A 192 -2.21 12.64 4.36
CA MET A 192 -1.14 13.64 4.33
C MET A 192 -0.65 13.91 2.91
N PHE A 193 -0.54 12.87 2.07
CA PHE A 193 -0.10 12.99 0.69
C PHE A 193 -1.10 13.76 -0.19
N ILE A 194 -2.40 13.60 0.09
CA ILE A 194 -3.46 14.35 -0.60
C ILE A 194 -3.38 15.84 -0.24
N TYR A 195 -3.13 16.16 1.04
CA TYR A 195 -2.96 17.55 1.48
C TYR A 195 -1.69 18.19 0.91
N ILE A 196 -0.56 17.48 0.91
CA ILE A 196 0.68 17.93 0.28
C ILE A 196 0.46 18.21 -1.21
N PHE A 197 -0.22 17.30 -1.92
CA PHE A 197 -0.53 17.49 -3.34
C PHE A 197 -1.35 18.76 -3.59
N ARG A 198 -2.37 19.04 -2.78
CA ARG A 198 -3.14 20.30 -2.89
C ARG A 198 -2.26 21.53 -2.69
N GLU A 199 -1.34 21.50 -1.72
CA GLU A 199 -0.38 22.60 -1.52
C GLU A 199 0.56 22.75 -2.74
N LEU A 200 1.05 21.64 -3.29
CA LEU A 200 1.86 21.65 -4.51
C LEU A 200 1.08 22.19 -5.72
N GLN A 201 -0.19 21.83 -5.89
CA GLN A 201 -1.05 22.37 -6.95
C GLN A 201 -1.11 23.90 -6.86
N ALA A 202 -1.36 24.44 -5.66
CA ALA A 202 -1.39 25.87 -5.44
C ALA A 202 -0.03 26.55 -5.73
N ILE A 203 1.08 25.91 -5.34
CA ILE A 203 2.44 26.40 -5.58
C ILE A 203 2.73 26.46 -7.08
N TYR A 204 2.54 25.37 -7.83
CA TYR A 204 2.79 25.30 -9.27
C TYR A 204 1.90 26.28 -10.04
N LYS A 205 0.62 26.35 -9.69
CA LYS A 205 -0.32 27.27 -10.32
C LYS A 205 0.08 28.73 -10.11
N ARG A 206 0.45 29.10 -8.87
CA ARG A 206 0.83 30.47 -8.51
C ARG A 206 2.14 30.92 -9.16
N ILE A 207 3.15 30.05 -9.17
CA ILE A 207 4.52 30.43 -9.57
C ILE A 207 4.75 30.22 -11.07
N LEU A 208 4.35 29.05 -11.58
CA LEU A 208 4.61 28.66 -12.97
C LEU A 208 3.40 28.85 -13.89
N CYS A 209 2.20 29.10 -13.34
CA CYS A 209 0.94 29.05 -14.09
C CYS A 209 0.67 27.70 -14.75
N LEU A 210 1.22 26.62 -14.17
CA LEU A 210 1.05 25.25 -14.64
C LEU A 210 0.12 24.47 -13.71
N GLU A 211 -0.64 23.56 -14.30
CA GLU A 211 -1.36 22.52 -13.56
C GLU A 211 -0.44 21.33 -13.33
N ILE A 212 -0.74 20.53 -12.32
CA ILE A 212 -0.04 19.28 -12.02
C ILE A 212 -1.05 18.15 -11.85
N TYR A 213 -0.61 16.92 -12.09
CA TYR A 213 -1.31 15.71 -11.70
C TYR A 213 -0.41 14.84 -10.83
N GLY A 214 -0.98 13.90 -10.10
CA GLY A 214 -0.23 13.00 -9.24
C GLY A 214 -0.72 11.55 -9.31
N VAL A 215 0.22 10.62 -9.26
CA VAL A 215 0.01 9.18 -9.17
C VAL A 215 0.46 8.71 -7.79
N PHE A 216 -0.37 7.96 -7.06
CA PHE A 216 -0.09 7.57 -5.67
C PHE A 216 -0.21 6.06 -5.50
N THR A 217 0.78 5.46 -4.83
CA THR A 217 0.82 4.02 -4.54
C THR A 217 1.29 3.78 -3.11
N GLN A 218 1.06 2.56 -2.63
CA GLN A 218 1.57 2.08 -1.35
C GLN A 218 1.93 0.60 -1.43
N GLY A 219 2.75 0.16 -0.49
CA GLY A 219 3.02 -1.27 -0.29
C GLY A 219 4.39 -1.53 0.30
N THR A 220 4.87 -2.75 0.07
CA THR A 220 6.10 -3.29 0.64
C THR A 220 7.35 -2.58 0.08
N ASN A 221 8.30 -2.31 0.97
CA ASN A 221 9.65 -1.88 0.60
C ASN A 221 10.64 -3.01 0.88
N GLU A 222 11.49 -3.36 -0.08
CA GLU A 222 12.48 -4.46 0.08
C GLU A 222 13.74 -4.02 0.84
N TYR A 223 13.91 -2.72 1.09
CA TYR A 223 14.98 -2.24 1.96
C TYR A 223 14.53 -2.28 3.42
N TYR A 224 15.33 -2.96 4.23
CA TYR A 224 15.11 -3.15 5.67
C TYR A 224 15.67 -2.02 6.56
N ASP A 225 16.19 -0.94 5.96
CA ASP A 225 16.77 0.20 6.69
C ASP A 225 15.70 1.27 6.97
N ASP A 226 15.78 1.87 8.16
CA ASP A 226 14.86 2.88 8.68
C ASP A 226 14.95 4.20 7.89
N ALA A 227 16.12 4.48 7.29
CA ALA A 227 16.39 5.73 6.62
C ALA A 227 15.51 5.92 5.35
N LEU A 228 14.77 7.03 5.29
CA LEU A 228 13.97 7.41 4.11
C LEU A 228 14.84 7.58 2.85
N LEU A 229 16.06 8.07 3.04
CA LEU A 229 17.06 8.36 2.04
C LEU A 229 18.43 7.91 2.54
N HIS A 230 19.23 7.35 1.66
CA HIS A 230 20.66 7.21 1.85
C HIS A 230 21.39 8.21 0.96
N SER A 231 22.30 8.97 1.55
CA SER A 231 23.27 9.80 0.81
C SER A 231 24.65 9.18 0.98
N SER A 232 25.41 9.05 -0.12
CA SER A 232 26.83 8.76 -0.01
C SER A 232 27.55 9.86 0.78
N GLU A 233 28.71 9.54 1.34
CA GLU A 233 29.54 10.49 2.10
C GLU A 233 29.89 11.75 1.29
N LEU A 234 30.08 11.60 -0.02
CA LEU A 234 30.38 12.69 -0.93
C LEU A 234 29.13 13.45 -1.43
N GLY A 235 27.93 13.02 -1.02
CA GLY A 235 26.65 13.65 -1.40
C GLY A 235 26.25 13.50 -2.87
N ASN A 236 27.01 12.72 -3.66
CA ASN A 236 26.82 12.57 -5.10
C ASN A 236 25.97 11.34 -5.48
N HIS A 237 25.58 10.52 -4.52
CA HIS A 237 24.63 9.42 -4.69
C HIS A 237 23.53 9.56 -3.65
N LEU A 238 22.30 9.76 -4.13
CA LEU A 238 21.09 9.75 -3.33
C LEU A 238 20.31 8.49 -3.70
N CYS A 239 20.21 7.56 -2.76
CA CYS A 239 19.41 6.35 -2.91
C CYS A 239 18.13 6.52 -2.10
N LEU A 240 16.99 6.21 -2.72
CA LEU A 240 15.69 6.22 -2.06
C LEU A 240 15.46 5.06 -1.09
N ASN A 241 16.46 4.17 -0.95
CA ASN A 241 16.35 2.89 -0.27
C ASN A 241 15.01 2.24 -0.58
N SER A 242 14.70 2.17 -1.88
CA SER A 242 13.48 1.55 -2.34
C SER A 242 13.67 0.78 -3.63
N LEU A 243 13.49 -0.52 -3.47
CA LEU A 243 13.18 -1.47 -4.51
C LEU A 243 11.86 -2.07 -4.03
N GLY A 244 10.83 -2.05 -4.87
CA GLY A 244 9.53 -2.54 -4.45
C GLY A 244 8.45 -2.31 -5.49
N ILE A 245 7.38 -3.07 -5.30
CA ILE A 245 6.15 -3.02 -6.11
C ILE A 245 5.60 -1.60 -6.22
N PRO A 246 5.53 -0.77 -5.14
CA PRO A 246 4.90 0.55 -5.22
C PRO A 246 5.53 1.49 -6.25
N PHE A 247 6.85 1.45 -6.41
CA PHE A 247 7.56 2.31 -7.37
C PHE A 247 7.36 1.82 -8.81
N SER A 248 7.32 0.49 -9.04
CA SER A 248 7.01 -0.05 -10.36
C SER A 248 5.55 0.21 -10.76
N ASP A 249 4.62 0.15 -9.81
CA ASP A 249 3.21 0.44 -10.06
C ASP A 249 2.98 1.92 -10.38
N LEU A 250 3.73 2.85 -9.77
CA LEU A 250 3.67 4.28 -10.13
C LEU A 250 3.86 4.49 -11.63
N GLN A 251 4.94 3.95 -12.20
CA GLN A 251 5.23 4.09 -13.63
C GLN A 251 4.20 3.35 -14.49
N SER A 252 3.69 2.21 -14.02
CA SER A 252 2.71 1.42 -14.76
C SER A 252 1.37 2.16 -14.86
N ILE A 253 0.93 2.77 -13.75
CA ILE A 253 -0.26 3.63 -13.72
C ILE A 253 -0.05 4.88 -14.58
N GLU A 254 1.07 5.59 -14.41
CA GLU A 254 1.38 6.80 -15.18
C GLU A 254 1.34 6.56 -16.70
N ASN A 255 2.01 5.50 -17.17
CA ASN A 255 1.99 5.14 -18.58
C ASN A 255 0.58 4.77 -19.06
N LYS A 256 -0.17 4.02 -18.24
CA LYS A 256 -1.53 3.62 -18.59
C LYS A 256 -2.46 4.83 -18.68
N VAL A 257 -2.39 5.76 -17.73
CA VAL A 257 -3.13 7.02 -17.71
C VAL A 257 -2.86 7.83 -18.98
N LYS A 258 -1.58 8.03 -19.34
CA LYS A 258 -1.20 8.76 -20.56
C LYS A 258 -1.79 8.11 -21.82
N SER A 259 -1.79 6.78 -21.91
CA SER A 259 -2.41 6.07 -23.02
C SER A 259 -3.93 6.22 -23.04
N CYS A 260 -4.59 6.01 -21.90
CA CYS A 260 -6.05 6.11 -21.78
C CYS A 260 -6.58 7.50 -22.10
N ILE A 261 -5.88 8.57 -21.71
CA ILE A 261 -6.24 9.95 -22.07
C ILE A 261 -6.10 10.17 -23.57
N ARG A 262 -5.01 9.70 -24.18
CA ARG A 262 -4.77 9.82 -25.63
C ARG A 262 -5.78 9.05 -26.47
N GLU A 263 -6.24 7.91 -25.94
CA GLU A 263 -7.24 7.03 -26.55
C GLU A 263 -8.68 7.40 -26.17
N GLU A 264 -8.88 8.50 -25.43
CA GLU A 264 -10.20 9.00 -24.99
C GLU A 264 -11.01 7.98 -24.16
N VAL A 265 -10.34 7.06 -23.46
CA VAL A 265 -10.99 6.05 -22.60
C VAL A 265 -11.60 6.68 -21.36
N HIS A 266 -10.92 7.68 -20.78
CA HIS A 266 -11.44 8.51 -19.70
C HIS A 266 -10.78 9.91 -19.77
N PRO A 267 -11.42 10.96 -19.22
CA PRO A 267 -10.82 12.29 -19.20
C PRO A 267 -9.59 12.35 -18.26
N GLY A 268 -8.78 13.38 -18.46
CA GLY A 268 -7.71 13.72 -17.52
C GLY A 268 -8.26 14.14 -16.16
N SER A 269 -7.59 13.69 -15.11
CA SER A 269 -7.81 14.03 -13.71
C SER A 269 -6.50 14.50 -13.07
N ASP A 270 -6.57 15.16 -11.91
CA ASP A 270 -5.39 15.61 -11.17
C ASP A 270 -4.86 14.52 -10.21
N LEU A 271 -5.68 13.55 -9.79
CA LEU A 271 -5.27 12.42 -8.97
C LEU A 271 -5.54 11.08 -9.65
N TYR A 272 -4.53 10.21 -9.59
CA TYR A 272 -4.60 8.80 -9.95
C TYR A 272 -4.09 7.97 -8.77
N LEU A 273 -4.98 7.22 -8.13
CA LEU A 273 -4.71 6.54 -6.88
C LEU A 273 -4.76 5.03 -7.12
N ASP A 274 -3.71 4.31 -6.75
CA ASP A 274 -3.78 2.84 -6.68
C ASP A 274 -4.98 2.39 -5.84
N LYS A 275 -5.58 1.24 -6.19
CA LYS A 275 -6.78 0.72 -5.54
C LYS A 275 -6.62 0.56 -4.03
N GLU A 276 -5.51 0.01 -3.57
CA GLU A 276 -5.26 -0.21 -2.14
C GLU A 276 -5.05 1.13 -1.44
N PHE A 277 -4.30 2.05 -2.07
CA PHE A 277 -4.13 3.41 -1.57
C PHE A 277 -5.48 4.12 -1.40
N PHE A 278 -6.31 4.15 -2.45
CA PHE A 278 -7.63 4.78 -2.43
C PHE A 278 -8.54 4.17 -1.37
N ASN A 279 -8.62 2.84 -1.31
CA ASN A 279 -9.51 2.16 -0.36
C ASN A 279 -9.11 2.41 1.09
N SER A 280 -7.82 2.64 1.34
CA SER A 280 -7.26 2.93 2.66
C SER A 280 -7.53 4.35 3.16
N LEU A 281 -7.99 5.26 2.31
CA LEU A 281 -8.36 6.61 2.74
C LEU A 281 -9.58 6.60 3.66
N ARG A 282 -9.54 7.43 4.71
CA ARG A 282 -10.66 7.62 5.66
C ARG A 282 -11.72 8.53 5.05
N PHE A 283 -12.62 7.95 4.28
CA PHE A 283 -13.78 8.67 3.76
C PHE A 283 -14.91 8.81 4.78
N LYS A 284 -15.72 9.85 4.62
CA LYS A 284 -17.01 9.99 5.31
C LYS A 284 -17.92 8.81 4.96
N LEU A 285 -18.71 8.33 5.92
CA LEU A 285 -19.58 7.17 5.76
C LEU A 285 -20.54 7.27 4.56
N GLN A 286 -21.00 8.48 4.24
CA GLN A 286 -21.93 8.74 3.14
C GLN A 286 -21.27 8.84 1.75
N PHE A 287 -19.94 8.78 1.68
CA PHE A 287 -19.24 8.91 0.40
C PHE A 287 -19.35 7.62 -0.41
N ASP A 288 -20.01 7.69 -1.56
CA ASP A 288 -20.12 6.58 -2.48
C ASP A 288 -18.82 6.39 -3.29
N LYS A 289 -17.96 5.49 -2.82
CA LYS A 289 -16.72 5.12 -3.52
C LYS A 289 -16.95 4.60 -4.94
N LYS A 290 -18.12 4.00 -5.22
CA LYS A 290 -18.43 3.43 -6.54
C LYS A 290 -18.72 4.50 -7.60
N SER A 291 -19.00 5.73 -7.17
CA SER A 291 -19.18 6.86 -8.07
C SER A 291 -17.86 7.35 -8.68
N ILE A 292 -16.71 6.94 -8.14
CA ILE A 292 -15.40 7.33 -8.64
C ILE A 292 -14.97 6.37 -9.76
N GLY A 293 -14.56 6.95 -10.88
CA GLY A 293 -14.05 6.19 -12.01
C GLY A 293 -12.78 5.41 -11.65
N ASN A 294 -12.67 4.20 -12.18
CA ASN A 294 -11.48 3.37 -12.06
C ASN A 294 -11.13 2.74 -13.41
N HIS A 295 -9.88 2.28 -13.53
CA HIS A 295 -9.40 1.56 -14.70
C HIS A 295 -8.32 0.56 -14.29
N GLU A 296 -8.28 -0.59 -14.97
CA GLU A 296 -7.28 -1.63 -14.73
C GLU A 296 -5.91 -1.27 -15.36
N PHE A 297 -4.85 -1.76 -14.73
CA PHE A 297 -3.50 -1.70 -15.27
C PHE A 297 -2.77 -3.02 -15.01
N ALA A 298 -1.77 -3.32 -15.84
CA ALA A 298 -0.92 -4.48 -15.63
C ALA A 298 0.14 -4.16 -14.59
N SER A 299 -0.07 -4.58 -13.34
CA SER A 299 1.02 -4.63 -12.36
C SER A 299 1.95 -5.79 -12.70
N LYS A 300 3.25 -5.64 -12.36
CA LYS A 300 4.24 -6.69 -12.59
C LYS A 300 4.17 -7.82 -11.58
N MET A 301 3.52 -7.60 -10.43
CA MET A 301 3.59 -8.52 -9.28
C MET A 301 2.28 -8.70 -8.52
N LYS A 302 1.19 -8.01 -8.92
CA LYS A 302 -0.13 -8.11 -8.29
C LYS A 302 -1.19 -8.51 -9.30
N ALA A 303 -2.01 -9.49 -8.95
CA ALA A 303 -3.21 -9.80 -9.72
C ALA A 303 -4.27 -8.68 -9.58
N ASN A 304 -5.10 -8.47 -10.62
CA ASN A 304 -6.27 -7.59 -10.58
C ASN A 304 -6.01 -6.14 -10.09
N SER A 305 -4.95 -5.52 -10.63
CA SER A 305 -4.57 -4.16 -10.27
C SER A 305 -5.37 -3.11 -11.01
N SER A 306 -5.84 -2.10 -10.28
CA SER A 306 -6.59 -0.97 -10.83
C SER A 306 -6.20 0.32 -10.13
N TYR A 307 -6.44 1.45 -10.79
CA TYR A 307 -6.33 2.77 -10.19
C TYR A 307 -7.66 3.52 -10.30
N TYR A 308 -7.91 4.43 -9.37
CA TYR A 308 -9.00 5.38 -9.38
C TYR A 308 -8.52 6.71 -9.94
N TYR A 309 -9.36 7.41 -10.70
CA TYR A 309 -9.06 8.74 -11.22
C TYR A 309 -10.13 9.74 -10.76
N CYS A 310 -9.70 10.87 -10.21
CA CYS A 310 -10.61 11.85 -9.62
C CYS A 310 -9.95 13.22 -9.44
N GLN A 311 -10.76 14.22 -9.08
CA GLN A 311 -10.28 15.55 -8.70
C GLN A 311 -9.84 15.57 -7.23
N CYS A 312 -8.73 16.25 -6.91
CA CYS A 312 -8.20 16.36 -5.56
C CYS A 312 -9.22 16.93 -4.58
N LYS A 313 -9.96 17.94 -5.03
CA LYS A 313 -11.07 18.53 -4.28
C LYS A 313 -12.12 17.49 -3.87
N THR A 314 -12.48 16.58 -4.77
CA THR A 314 -13.48 15.52 -4.51
C THR A 314 -13.02 14.62 -3.36
N ILE A 315 -11.74 14.27 -3.32
CA ILE A 315 -11.19 13.47 -2.21
C ILE A 315 -11.23 14.26 -0.91
N ILE A 316 -10.65 15.46 -0.88
CA ILE A 316 -10.55 16.28 0.33
C ILE A 316 -11.91 16.60 0.94
N ASP A 317 -12.90 16.97 0.12
CA ASP A 317 -14.24 17.31 0.58
C ASP A 317 -14.96 16.09 1.21
N ASN A 318 -14.48 14.88 0.95
CA ASN A 318 -15.06 13.61 1.42
C ASN A 318 -14.19 12.84 2.43
N LEU A 319 -13.04 13.36 2.83
CA LEU A 319 -12.26 12.78 3.93
C LEU A 319 -12.96 13.07 5.28
N ALA A 320 -12.98 12.07 6.16
CA ALA A 320 -13.34 12.23 7.56
C ALA A 320 -12.18 12.94 8.29
N LEU A 321 -12.50 13.92 9.14
CA LEU A 321 -11.53 14.66 9.96
C LEU A 321 -10.87 13.77 11.01
#